data_AF-A0A0L6W120-F1
#
_entry.id   AF-A0A0L6W120-F1
#
_cell.length_a   1.000
_cell.length_b   1.000
_cell.length_c   1.000
_cell.angle_alpha   90.00
_cell.angle_beta   90.00
_cell.angle_gamma   90.00
#
_symmetry.space_group_name_H-M   'P 1'
#
loop_
_entity.id
_entity.type
_entity.pdbx_description
1 polymer ?
#
loop_
_entity_poly.entity_id
_entity_poly.type
_entity_poly.pdbx_seq_one_letter_code
_entity_poly.pdbx_strand_id
1 'polypeptide(L)'
;MVFGPLADRFGKRQILNFAMFFFTFAAALTVSMAIGGSVAFFLSWRGIFAAYSALAALVTVLFFTVGRKIPSDKNPDSEFLAPYARLLGNAPSLILYLIVLLEGIFIVGSFSYLGAFIENLYQYNYLTIGFIMTAFGIMAVIGGRMALFILIFLAGVLIKCETGSGPAPQQVKVK
;
A
#
# COMPACT_ATOMS: atom_id res chain seq x y z
N MET A 1 -17.95 24.55 -1.37
CA MET A 1 -17.20 24.55 -2.64
C MET A 1 -15.95 25.43 -2.50
N VAL A 2 -14.88 24.93 -1.86
CA VAL A 2 -13.62 25.68 -1.61
C VAL A 2 -12.43 24.74 -1.85
N PHE A 3 -12.44 24.01 -2.97
CA PHE A 3 -11.28 23.23 -3.44
C PHE A 3 -10.82 23.69 -4.84
N GLY A 4 -11.33 24.83 -5.32
CA GLY A 4 -11.23 25.28 -6.71
C GLY A 4 -9.82 25.63 -7.22
N PRO A 5 -9.00 26.46 -6.56
CA PRO A 5 -7.77 26.97 -7.18
C PRO A 5 -6.47 26.18 -6.86
N LEU A 6 -6.45 25.38 -5.78
CA LEU A 6 -5.25 24.67 -5.33
C LEU A 6 -5.15 23.23 -5.86
N ALA A 7 -6.27 22.61 -6.23
CA ALA A 7 -6.29 21.27 -6.84
C ALA A 7 -5.74 21.26 -8.29
N ASP A 8 -5.71 22.41 -8.97
CA ASP A 8 -5.34 22.47 -10.39
C ASP A 8 -3.82 22.56 -10.62
N ARG A 9 -3.05 23.06 -9.64
CA ARG A 9 -1.57 23.12 -9.72
C ARG A 9 -0.85 21.96 -9.02
N PHE A 10 -1.39 21.44 -7.92
CA PHE A 10 -0.78 20.32 -7.18
C PHE A 10 -1.45 18.96 -7.46
N GLY A 11 -2.66 18.93 -8.03
CA GLY A 11 -3.44 17.70 -8.18
C GLY A 11 -2.86 16.70 -9.17
N LYS A 12 -2.73 17.04 -10.46
CA LYS A 12 -2.39 16.02 -11.48
C LYS A 12 -1.01 15.37 -11.29
N ARG A 13 0.02 16.16 -11.00
CA ARG A 13 1.41 15.65 -10.95
C ARG A 13 1.72 14.92 -9.65
N GLN A 14 1.17 15.38 -8.52
CA GLN A 14 1.37 14.72 -7.23
C GLN A 14 0.56 13.42 -7.14
N ILE A 15 -0.68 13.40 -7.64
CA ILE A 15 -1.47 12.16 -7.75
C ILE A 15 -0.77 11.16 -8.66
N LEU A 16 -0.23 11.60 -9.80
CA LEU A 16 0.53 10.73 -10.71
C LEU A 16 1.81 10.21 -10.06
N ASN A 17 2.56 11.05 -9.33
CA ASN A 17 3.75 10.62 -8.61
C ASN A 17 3.43 9.67 -7.46
N PHE A 18 2.35 9.90 -6.70
CA PHE A 18 1.90 9.00 -5.65
C PHE A 18 1.42 7.66 -6.21
N ALA A 19 0.65 7.68 -7.31
CA ALA A 19 0.22 6.47 -8.01
C ALA A 19 1.42 5.69 -8.57
N MET A 20 2.40 6.38 -9.15
CA MET A 20 3.62 5.77 -9.67
C MET A 20 4.48 5.20 -8.54
N PHE A 21 4.58 5.89 -7.40
CA PHE A 21 5.28 5.40 -6.21
C PHE A 21 4.63 4.14 -5.63
N PHE A 22 3.31 4.14 -5.43
CA PHE A 22 2.57 2.97 -4.95
C PHE A 22 2.69 1.79 -5.91
N PHE A 23 2.67 2.06 -7.23
CA PHE A 23 2.87 1.03 -8.24
C PHE A 23 4.28 0.43 -8.20
N THR A 24 5.32 1.28 -8.13
CA THR A 24 6.71 0.83 -7.99
C THR A 24 6.91 0.04 -6.69
N PHE A 25 6.30 0.46 -5.59
CA PHE A 25 6.37 -0.27 -4.32
C PHE A 25 5.71 -1.65 -4.41
N ALA A 26 4.51 -1.74 -5.00
CA ALA A 26 3.84 -3.02 -5.21
C ALA A 26 4.66 -3.96 -6.12
N ALA A 27 5.24 -3.44 -7.20
CA ALA A 27 6.13 -4.21 -8.08
C ALA A 27 7.44 -4.61 -7.37
N ALA A 28 8.01 -3.74 -6.53
CA ALA A 28 9.19 -4.07 -5.75
C ALA A 28 8.92 -5.21 -4.76
N LEU A 29 7.74 -5.23 -4.11
CA LEU A 29 7.35 -6.31 -3.20
C LEU A 29 7.26 -7.66 -3.90
N THR A 30 6.70 -7.72 -5.11
CA THR A 30 6.60 -9.00 -5.85
C THR A 30 7.96 -9.50 -6.32
N VAL A 31 8.81 -8.61 -6.83
CA VAL A 31 10.18 -8.95 -7.25
C VAL A 31 11.06 -9.33 -6.05
N SER A 32 10.83 -8.71 -4.89
CA SER A 32 11.58 -9.01 -3.67
C SER A 32 11.45 -10.46 -3.21
N MET A 33 10.32 -11.13 -3.47
CA MET A 33 10.12 -12.54 -3.09
C MET A 33 11.00 -13.49 -3.93
N ALA A 34 11.22 -13.20 -5.21
CA ALA A 34 12.15 -13.96 -6.06
C ALA A 34 13.59 -13.74 -5.63
N ILE A 35 13.94 -12.49 -5.37
CA ILE A 35 15.29 -12.11 -4.93
C ILE A 35 15.57 -12.71 -3.56
N GLY A 36 14.60 -12.67 -2.64
CA GLY A 36 14.68 -13.24 -1.29
C GLY A 36 14.96 -14.74 -1.30
N GLY A 37 14.24 -15.51 -2.14
CA GLY A 37 14.49 -16.96 -2.30
C GLY A 37 15.85 -17.28 -2.93
N SER A 38 16.30 -16.44 -3.87
CA SER A 38 17.62 -16.58 -4.51
C SER A 38 18.77 -16.25 -3.55
N VAL A 39 18.60 -15.18 -2.77
CA VAL A 39 19.59 -14.72 -1.77
C VAL A 39 19.68 -15.71 -0.61
N ALA A 40 18.57 -16.29 -0.16
CA ALA A 40 18.57 -17.33 0.87
C ALA A 40 19.36 -18.59 0.46
N PHE A 41 19.42 -18.91 -0.84
CA PHE A 41 20.20 -20.04 -1.35
C PHE A 41 21.71 -19.76 -1.40
N PHE A 42 22.11 -18.55 -1.80
CA PHE A 42 23.53 -18.23 -2.06
C PHE A 42 24.25 -17.52 -0.90
N LEU A 43 23.55 -16.85 0.00
CA LEU A 43 24.14 -16.07 1.09
C LEU A 43 23.80 -16.69 2.44
N SER A 44 24.84 -17.00 3.22
CA SER A 44 24.68 -17.32 4.64
C SER A 44 23.91 -16.19 5.34
N TRP A 45 23.06 -16.52 6.30
CA TRP A 45 22.23 -15.56 7.07
C TRP A 45 22.99 -14.30 7.51
N ARG A 46 24.28 -14.42 7.85
CA ARG A 46 25.17 -13.30 8.21
C ARG A 46 25.37 -12.27 7.09
N GLY A 47 25.53 -12.74 5.85
CA GLY A 47 25.69 -11.87 4.67
C GLY A 47 24.43 -11.07 4.37
N ILE A 48 23.26 -11.67 4.61
CA ILE A 48 21.97 -11.00 4.46
C ILE A 48 21.86 -9.83 5.45
N PHE A 49 22.14 -10.06 6.73
CA PHE A 49 22.12 -8.99 7.74
C PHE A 49 23.15 -7.89 7.46
N ALA A 50 24.35 -8.25 6.99
CA ALA A 50 25.37 -7.27 6.62
C ALA A 50 24.92 -6.38 5.44
N ALA A 51 24.32 -6.97 4.41
CA ALA A 51 23.78 -6.23 3.28
C ALA A 51 22.63 -5.30 3.69
N TYR A 52 21.70 -5.77 4.54
CA TYR A 52 20.63 -4.93 5.10
C TYR A 52 21.18 -3.76 5.91
N SER A 53 22.21 -3.98 6.73
CA SER A 53 22.86 -2.92 7.50
C SER A 53 23.50 -1.86 6.58
N ALA A 54 24.20 -2.28 5.53
CA ALA A 54 24.81 -1.37 4.57
C ALA A 54 23.76 -0.54 3.81
N LEU A 55 22.66 -1.16 3.38
CA LEU A 55 21.54 -0.46 2.74
C LEU A 55 20.89 0.54 3.70
N ALA A 56 20.62 0.14 4.95
CA ALA A 56 20.03 1.02 5.96
C ALA A 56 20.93 2.23 6.25
N ALA A 57 22.24 2.03 6.33
CA ALA A 57 23.21 3.11 6.49
C ALA A 57 23.18 4.07 5.28
N LEU A 58 23.14 3.54 4.05
CA LEU A 58 23.02 4.35 2.83
C LEU A 58 21.74 5.19 2.83
N VAL A 59 20.59 4.59 3.14
CA VAL A 59 19.31 5.32 3.21
C VAL A 59 19.37 6.40 4.29
N THR A 60 19.96 6.11 5.46
CA THR A 60 20.12 7.07 6.55
C THR A 60 20.96 8.26 6.11
N VAL A 61 22.09 8.03 5.45
CA VAL A 61 22.96 9.09 4.92
C VAL A 61 22.24 9.92 3.87
N LEU A 62 21.50 9.27 2.97
CA LEU A 62 20.71 9.95 1.94
C LEU A 62 19.63 10.84 2.56
N PHE A 63 18.89 10.31 3.53
CA PHE A 63 17.84 11.05 4.23
C PHE A 63 18.41 12.19 5.07
N PHE A 64 19.56 12.00 5.70
CA PHE A 64 20.25 13.05 6.46
C PHE A 64 20.74 14.19 5.55
N THR A 65 21.14 13.87 4.33
CA THR A 65 21.63 14.86 3.35
C THR A 65 20.48 15.63 2.69
N VAL A 66 19.40 14.94 2.31
CA VAL A 66 18.23 15.52 1.63
C VAL A 66 17.28 16.19 2.62
N GLY A 67 17.03 15.56 3.77
CA GLY A 67 16.14 16.04 4.82
C GLY A 67 16.60 17.36 5.45
N ARG A 68 17.91 17.65 5.41
CA ARG A 68 18.48 18.93 5.86
C ARG A 68 18.04 20.14 5.03
N LYS A 69 17.51 19.93 3.82
CA LYS A 69 17.02 21.00 2.92
C LYS A 69 15.53 21.28 3.05
N ILE A 70 14.82 20.55 3.91
CA ILE A 70 13.38 20.72 4.11
C ILE A 70 13.17 21.74 5.24
N PRO A 71 12.58 22.92 4.99
CA PRO A 71 12.25 23.86 6.05
C PRO A 71 11.25 23.19 7.01
N SER A 72 11.67 23.01 8.25
CA SER A 72 10.85 22.47 9.32
C SER A 72 10.07 23.63 9.94
N ASP A 73 8.88 23.91 9.40
CA ASP A 73 7.90 24.75 10.09
C ASP A 73 7.41 23.97 11.30
N LYS A 74 8.04 24.24 12.45
CA LYS A 74 7.61 23.70 13.74
C LYS A 74 6.31 24.39 14.13
N ASN A 75 5.19 23.72 13.90
CA ASN A 75 3.89 24.19 14.38
C ASN A 75 3.77 23.92 15.89
N PRO A 76 3.71 24.94 16.76
CA PRO A 76 3.69 24.76 18.22
C PRO A 76 2.40 24.09 18.74
N ASP A 77 1.33 24.05 17.94
CA ASP A 77 0.04 23.45 18.30
C ASP A 77 -0.14 22.00 17.78
N SER A 78 0.94 21.31 17.37
CA SER A 78 0.83 19.92 16.93
C SER A 78 0.66 18.98 18.13
N GLU A 79 -0.57 18.72 18.53
CA GLU A 79 -0.87 17.63 19.45
C GLU A 79 -0.55 16.30 18.74
N PHE A 80 0.64 15.73 18.96
CA PHE A 80 1.06 14.49 18.29
C PHE A 80 0.24 13.27 18.72
N LEU A 81 -0.35 13.26 19.91
CA LEU A 81 -1.01 12.07 20.48
C LEU A 81 -2.53 12.20 20.62
N ALA A 82 -3.04 13.42 20.81
CA ALA A 82 -4.47 13.65 21.00
C ALA A 82 -5.35 13.21 19.81
N PRO A 83 -4.93 13.36 18.54
CA PRO A 83 -5.69 12.86 17.39
C PRO A 83 -5.80 11.32 17.37
N TYR A 84 -4.73 10.62 17.74
CA TYR A 84 -4.72 9.15 17.83
C TYR A 84 -5.63 8.66 18.96
N ALA A 85 -5.59 9.31 20.13
CA ALA A 85 -6.49 8.99 21.24
C ALA A 85 -7.97 9.20 20.87
N ARG A 86 -8.28 10.26 20.11
CA ARG A 86 -9.64 10.51 19.59
C ARG A 86 -10.08 9.45 18.56
N LEU A 87 -9.16 8.95 17.73
CA LEU A 87 -9.43 7.87 16.77
C LEU A 87 -9.70 6.52 17.45
N LEU A 88 -8.96 6.19 18.52
CA LEU A 88 -9.22 4.99 19.32
C LEU A 88 -10.49 5.09 20.17
N GLY A 89 -10.94 6.30 20.49
CA GLY A 89 -12.18 6.53 21.24
C GLY A 89 -13.46 6.25 20.45
N ASN A 90 -13.38 6.13 19.12
CA ASN A 90 -14.55 5.87 18.27
C ASN A 90 -14.72 4.36 18.02
N ALA A 91 -15.75 3.75 18.63
CA ALA A 91 -16.05 2.31 18.54
C ALA A 91 -16.08 1.75 17.10
N PRO A 92 -16.75 2.37 16.11
CA PRO A 92 -16.74 1.88 14.73
C PRO A 92 -15.35 1.94 14.06
N SER A 93 -14.51 2.93 14.40
CA SER A 93 -13.13 3.00 13.91
C SER A 93 -12.28 1.90 14.53
N LEU A 94 -12.44 1.62 15.83
CA LEU A 94 -11.72 0.55 16.53
C LEU A 94 -12.03 -0.84 15.94
N ILE A 95 -13.28 -1.10 15.56
CA ILE A 95 -13.67 -2.35 14.91
C ILE A 95 -12.94 -2.51 13.56
N LEU A 96 -12.86 -1.47 12.74
CA LEU A 96 -12.11 -1.52 11.48
C LEU A 96 -10.63 -1.83 11.72
N TYR A 97 -10.01 -1.20 12.73
CA TYR A 97 -8.62 -1.50 13.09
C TYR A 97 -8.43 -2.95 13.55
N LEU A 98 -9.35 -3.48 14.36
CA LEU A 98 -9.30 -4.88 14.80
C LEU A 98 -9.47 -5.85 13.64
N ILE A 99 -10.36 -5.57 12.69
CA ILE A 99 -10.57 -6.40 11.50
C ILE A 99 -9.30 -6.44 10.66
N VAL A 100 -8.70 -5.28 10.37
CA VAL A 100 -7.45 -5.18 9.60
C VAL A 100 -6.28 -5.85 10.32
N LEU A 101 -6.22 -5.72 11.65
CA LEU A 101 -5.21 -6.39 12.46
C LEU A 101 -5.37 -7.90 12.39
N LEU A 102 -6.60 -8.41 12.51
CA LEU A 102 -6.90 -9.83 12.43
C LEU A 102 -6.57 -10.37 11.03
N GLU A 103 -7.01 -9.66 9.98
CA GLU A 103 -6.66 -9.95 8.59
C GLU A 103 -5.15 -10.02 8.40
N GLY A 104 -4.39 -9.06 8.94
CA GLY A 104 -2.93 -9.05 8.89
C GLY A 104 -2.30 -10.27 9.57
N ILE A 105 -2.77 -10.65 10.76
CA ILE A 105 -2.30 -11.85 11.47
C ILE A 105 -2.57 -13.10 10.65
N PHE A 106 -3.78 -13.24 10.10
CA PHE A 106 -4.15 -14.42 9.33
C PHE A 106 -3.40 -14.50 8.00
N ILE A 107 -3.28 -13.40 7.26
CA ILE A 107 -2.57 -13.37 5.98
C ILE A 107 -1.08 -13.57 6.21
N VAL A 108 -0.42 -12.70 6.98
CA VAL A 108 1.05 -12.75 7.16
C VAL A 108 1.50 -13.98 7.95
N GLY A 109 0.70 -14.39 8.94
CA GLY A 109 0.96 -15.59 9.74
C GLY A 109 0.85 -16.87 8.92
N SER A 110 -0.21 -17.03 8.12
CA SER A 110 -0.36 -18.19 7.23
C SER A 110 0.79 -18.24 6.22
N PHE A 111 1.21 -17.10 5.67
CA PHE A 111 2.35 -17.03 4.75
C PHE A 111 3.65 -17.51 5.37
N SER A 112 3.94 -17.05 6.59
CA SER A 112 5.16 -17.42 7.31
C SER A 112 5.18 -18.90 7.66
N TYR A 113 4.03 -19.46 8.07
CA TYR A 113 3.89 -20.88 8.37
C TYR A 113 4.00 -21.75 7.12
N LEU A 114 3.33 -21.38 6.02
CA LEU A 114 3.38 -22.15 4.77
C LEU A 114 4.80 -22.24 4.21
N GLY A 115 5.58 -21.15 4.29
CA GLY A 115 6.97 -21.12 3.86
C GLY A 115 7.83 -22.14 4.61
N ALA A 116 7.77 -22.14 5.94
CA ALA A 116 8.49 -23.09 6.78
C ALA A 116 7.98 -24.54 6.63
N PHE A 117 6.68 -24.72 6.39
CA PHE A 117 6.08 -26.04 6.20
C PHE A 117 6.49 -26.68 4.87
N ILE A 118 6.52 -25.91 3.78
CA ILE A 118 6.96 -26.37 2.45
C ILE A 118 8.43 -26.79 2.48
N GLU A 119 9.28 -26.07 3.22
CA GLU A 119 10.69 -26.43 3.42
C GLU A 119 10.84 -27.79 4.12
N ASN A 120 10.10 -28.01 5.21
CA ASN A 120 10.18 -29.25 6.00
C ASN A 120 9.62 -30.48 5.27
N LEU A 121 8.53 -30.34 4.51
CA LEU A 121 7.86 -31.48 3.90
C LEU A 121 8.54 -31.97 2.61
N TYR A 122 9.12 -31.06 1.83
CA TYR A 122 9.59 -31.38 0.48
C TYR A 122 11.12 -31.35 0.30
N GLN A 123 11.92 -30.90 1.29
CA GLN A 123 13.37 -30.70 1.14
C GLN A 123 13.71 -29.90 -0.14
N TYR A 124 12.79 -29.04 -0.59
CA TYR A 124 12.95 -28.28 -1.82
C TYR A 124 13.96 -27.17 -1.62
N ASN A 125 14.74 -26.95 -2.67
CA ASN A 125 15.73 -25.88 -2.69
C ASN A 125 15.04 -24.50 -2.54
N TYR A 126 15.61 -23.59 -1.74
CA TYR A 126 15.03 -22.27 -1.40
C TYR A 126 14.62 -21.44 -2.64
N LEU A 127 15.25 -21.71 -3.79
CA LEU A 127 14.92 -21.16 -5.10
C LEU A 127 13.47 -21.45 -5.54
N THR A 128 13.01 -22.70 -5.36
CA THR A 128 11.66 -23.13 -5.77
C THR A 128 10.59 -22.49 -4.89
N ILE A 129 10.87 -22.35 -3.59
CA ILE A 129 10.00 -21.64 -2.64
C ILE A 129 9.86 -20.17 -3.06
N GLY A 130 10.97 -19.53 -3.47
CA GLY A 130 10.96 -18.18 -4.03
C GLY A 130 10.07 -18.04 -5.26
N PHE A 131 10.16 -18.97 -6.23
CA PHE A 131 9.31 -18.94 -7.43
C PHE A 131 7.82 -19.13 -7.11
N ILE A 132 7.47 -20.06 -6.22
CA ILE A 132 6.08 -20.25 -5.77
C ILE A 132 5.53 -18.98 -5.10
N MET A 133 6.34 -18.35 -4.23
CA MET A 133 5.94 -17.11 -3.56
C MET A 133 5.83 -15.92 -4.54
N THR A 134 6.66 -15.87 -5.60
CA THR A 134 6.46 -14.85 -6.64
C THR A 134 5.18 -15.01 -7.44
N ALA A 135 4.77 -16.25 -7.74
CA ALA A 135 3.50 -16.50 -8.41
C ALA A 135 2.33 -15.97 -7.55
N PHE A 136 2.40 -16.16 -6.24
CA PHE A 136 1.45 -15.54 -5.31
C PHE A 136 1.51 -14.02 -5.34
N GLY A 137 2.70 -13.40 -5.30
CA GLY A 137 2.86 -11.95 -5.37
C GLY A 137 2.25 -11.36 -6.66
N ILE A 138 2.46 -12.02 -7.80
CA ILE A 138 1.83 -11.64 -9.08
C ILE A 138 0.30 -11.72 -8.97
N MET A 139 -0.22 -12.78 -8.36
CA MET A 139 -1.66 -12.94 -8.15
C MET A 139 -2.25 -11.86 -7.24
N ALA A 140 -1.53 -11.44 -6.20
CA ALA A 140 -1.95 -10.34 -5.33
C ALA A 140 -2.02 -8.99 -6.07
N VAL A 141 -1.07 -8.70 -6.96
CA VAL A 141 -1.10 -7.48 -7.79
C VAL A 141 -2.26 -7.51 -8.78
N ILE A 142 -2.50 -8.65 -9.42
CA ILE A 142 -3.66 -8.82 -10.33
C ILE A 142 -4.96 -8.65 -9.55
N GLY A 143 -5.08 -9.27 -8.38
CA GLY A 143 -6.24 -9.14 -7.48
C GLY A 143 -6.49 -7.69 -7.07
N GLY A 144 -5.45 -6.95 -6.67
CA GLY A 144 -5.55 -5.53 -6.32
C GLY A 144 -6.03 -4.66 -7.49
N ARG A 145 -5.56 -4.93 -8.72
CA ARG A 145 -6.03 -4.23 -9.92
C ARG A 145 -7.48 -4.57 -10.27
N MET A 146 -7.87 -5.83 -10.12
CA MET A 146 -9.24 -6.30 -10.34
C MET A 146 -10.22 -5.67 -9.35
N ALA A 147 -9.86 -5.60 -8.06
CA ALA A 147 -10.68 -4.97 -7.03
C ALA A 147 -10.90 -3.48 -7.31
N LEU A 148 -9.85 -2.75 -7.71
CA LEU A 148 -9.97 -1.34 -8.10
C LEU A 148 -10.87 -1.16 -9.33
N PHE A 149 -10.74 -2.04 -10.34
CA PHE A 149 -11.59 -2.01 -11.53
C PHE A 149 -13.07 -2.28 -11.20
N ILE A 150 -13.35 -3.25 -10.34
CA ILE A 150 -14.70 -3.58 -9.85
C ILE A 150 -15.30 -2.40 -9.08
N LEU A 151 -14.52 -1.71 -8.25
CA LEU A 151 -14.99 -0.57 -7.48
C LEU A 151 -15.35 0.63 -8.39
N ILE A 152 -14.55 0.90 -9.42
CA ILE A 152 -14.84 1.92 -10.44
C ILE A 152 -16.10 1.55 -11.23
N PHE A 153 -16.23 0.27 -11.61
CA PHE A 153 -17.39 -0.22 -12.34
C PHE A 153 -18.68 -0.10 -11.49
N LEU A 154 -18.64 -0.51 -10.22
CA LEU A 154 -19.76 -0.37 -9.28
C LEU A 154 -20.12 1.09 -9.02
N ALA A 155 -19.13 1.98 -8.85
CA ALA A 155 -19.37 3.42 -8.73
C ALA A 155 -20.04 3.99 -10.00
N GLY A 156 -19.60 3.56 -11.18
CA GLY A 156 -20.23 3.94 -12.45
C GLY A 156 -21.68 3.44 -12.59
N VAL A 157 -21.96 2.22 -12.13
CA VAL A 157 -23.32 1.65 -12.09
C VAL A 157 -24.21 2.41 -11.09
N LEU A 158 -23.70 2.75 -9.91
CA LEU A 158 -24.41 3.53 -8.90
C LEU A 158 -24.77 4.94 -9.38
N ILE A 159 -23.83 5.64 -10.01
CA ILE A 159 -24.07 6.97 -10.61
C ILE A 159 -25.13 6.88 -11.72
N LYS A 160 -25.09 5.82 -12.53
CA LYS A 160 -26.10 5.56 -13.59
C LYS A 160 -27.49 5.28 -13.00
N CYS A 161 -27.57 4.60 -11.85
CA CYS A 161 -28.83 4.36 -11.14
C CYS A 161 -29.42 5.63 -10.49
N GLU A 162 -28.58 6.48 -9.88
CA GLU A 162 -29.05 7.77 -9.31
C GLU A 162 -29.55 8.74 -10.39
N THR A 163 -28.90 8.78 -11.56
CA THR A 163 -29.35 9.65 -12.68
C THR A 163 -30.51 9.07 -13.51
N GLY A 164 -30.84 7.79 -13.35
CA GLY A 164 -31.91 7.10 -14.09
C GLY A 164 -33.31 7.21 -13.46
N SER A 165 -33.47 7.83 -12.29
CA SER A 165 -34.72 7.85 -11.52
C SER A 165 -35.25 9.24 -11.15
N GLY A 166 -34.79 10.31 -11.82
CA GLY A 166 -35.34 11.67 -11.66
C GLY A 166 -36.08 12.15 -12.92
N PRO A 167 -37.30 12.72 -12.82
CA PRO A 167 -38.00 13.27 -13.98
C PRO A 167 -37.18 14.41 -14.60
N ALA A 168 -37.17 14.47 -15.94
CA ALA A 168 -36.37 15.40 -16.73
C ALA A 168 -36.50 16.86 -16.22
N PRO A 169 -35.40 17.62 -16.09
CA PRO A 169 -35.48 19.01 -15.70
C PRO A 169 -36.22 19.80 -16.78
N GLN A 170 -37.41 20.28 -16.42
CA GLN A 170 -38.24 21.14 -17.23
C GLN A 170 -37.47 22.43 -17.50
N GLN A 171 -37.09 22.64 -18.77
CA GLN A 171 -36.43 23.83 -19.26
C GLN A 171 -37.32 25.05 -18.98
N VAL A 172 -37.00 25.83 -17.96
CA VAL A 172 -37.65 27.12 -17.66
C VAL A 172 -37.21 28.10 -18.74
N LYS A 173 -38.10 28.28 -19.72
CA LYS A 173 -37.99 29.27 -20.79
C LYS A 173 -38.17 30.66 -20.17
N VAL A 174 -37.07 31.35 -19.91
CA VAL A 174 -37.07 32.78 -19.59
C VAL A 174 -37.54 33.53 -20.85
N LYS A 175 -38.72 34.13 -20.78
CA LYS A 175 -39.17 35.20 -21.68
C LYS A 175 -39.94 36.23 -20.87
#